data_AF-A0A542KMC5-F1
#
_entry.id   AF-A0A542KMC5-F1
#
_cell.length_a   1.000
_cell.length_b   1.000
_cell.length_c   1.000
_cell.angle_alpha   90.00
_cell.angle_beta   90.00
_cell.angle_gamma   90.00
#
_symmetry.space_group_name_H-M   'P 1'
#
loop_
_entity.id
_entity.type
_entity.pdbx_description
1 polymer ?
#
loop_
_entity_poly.entity_id
_entity_poly.type
_entity_poly.pdbx_seq_one_letter_code
_entity_poly.pdbx_strand_id
1 'polypeptide(L)'
;MAQPLTTLDDLTADDFLRQLAALRDQREQIDRHIRACLAYAREFTGPRPYTLASLAEAAGLSISGVRTAYSPADCEAVARALGRAPRRQA
;
A
#
# COMPACT_ATOMS: atom_id res chain seq x y z
N MET A 1 -5.60 -5.74 15.99
CA MET A 1 -5.57 -4.96 17.25
C MET A 1 -4.11 -4.77 17.61
N ALA A 2 -3.64 -3.54 17.82
CA ALA A 2 -2.27 -3.31 18.30
C ALA A 2 -2.15 -3.93 19.70
N GLN A 3 -1.11 -4.74 19.93
CA GLN A 3 -0.85 -5.27 21.26
C GLN A 3 -0.59 -4.10 22.22
N PRO A 4 -1.08 -4.16 23.48
CA PRO A 4 -0.83 -3.11 24.43
C PRO A 4 0.67 -3.00 24.68
N LEU A 5 1.22 -1.78 24.60
CA LEU A 5 2.67 -1.53 24.77
C LEU A 5 3.21 -1.97 26.14
N THR A 6 2.32 -2.21 27.11
CA THR A 6 2.65 -2.74 28.44
C THR A 6 3.18 -4.18 28.41
N THR A 7 2.98 -4.95 27.33
CA THR A 7 3.53 -6.31 27.22
C THR A 7 4.99 -6.32 26.76
N LEU A 8 5.57 -5.17 26.45
CA LEU A 8 6.97 -5.07 26.01
C LEU A 8 7.94 -5.33 27.17
N ASP A 9 7.54 -4.99 28.40
CA ASP A 9 8.37 -5.16 29.60
C ASP A 9 8.62 -6.65 29.93
N ASP A 10 7.75 -7.54 29.46
CA ASP A 10 7.83 -8.99 29.68
C ASP A 10 8.63 -9.73 28.58
N LEU A 11 9.04 -9.03 27.51
CA LEU A 11 9.75 -9.64 26.38
C LEU A 11 11.25 -9.76 26.66
N THR A 12 11.83 -10.88 26.22
CA THR A 12 13.28 -10.96 26.08
C THR A 12 13.75 -10.02 24.96
N ALA A 13 15.04 -9.65 24.97
CA ALA A 13 15.61 -8.80 23.93
C ALA A 13 15.44 -9.41 22.52
N ASP A 14 15.61 -10.73 22.38
CA ASP A 14 15.44 -11.42 21.11
C ASP A 14 13.98 -11.43 20.63
N ASP A 15 13.02 -11.62 21.55
CA ASP A 15 11.60 -11.59 21.21
C ASP A 15 11.14 -10.20 20.81
N PHE A 16 11.63 -9.15 21.48
CA PHE A 16 11.38 -7.76 21.11
C PHE A 16 11.90 -7.45 19.69
N LEU A 17 13.14 -7.84 19.38
CA LEU A 17 13.71 -7.63 18.05
C LEU A 17 12.93 -8.37 16.95
N ARG A 18 12.49 -9.61 17.22
CA ARG A 18 11.63 -10.37 16.29
C ARG A 18 10.28 -9.70 16.09
N GLN A 19 9.66 -9.20 17.16
CA GLN A 19 8.40 -8.48 17.06
C GLN A 19 8.54 -7.19 16.23
N LEU A 20 9.62 -6.43 16.45
CA LEU A 20 9.88 -5.21 15.68
C LEU A 20 10.13 -5.51 14.19
N ALA A 21 10.85 -6.57 13.88
CA ALA A 21 11.05 -7.03 12.50
C ALA A 21 9.71 -7.42 11.84
N ALA A 22 8.85 -8.16 12.56
CA ALA A 22 7.52 -8.52 12.07
C ALA A 22 6.65 -7.29 11.79
N LEU A 23 6.67 -6.29 12.68
CA LEU A 23 5.95 -5.03 12.48
C LEU A 23 6.44 -4.27 11.25
N ARG A 24 7.76 -4.25 11.01
CA ARG A 24 8.34 -3.65 9.80
C ARG A 24 7.84 -4.37 8.55
N ASP A 25 7.85 -5.69 8.55
CA ASP A 25 7.39 -6.49 7.41
C ASP A 25 5.89 -6.29 7.15
N GLN A 26 5.09 -6.20 8.21
CA GLN A 26 3.67 -5.85 8.11
C GLN A 26 3.47 -4.46 7.52
N ARG A 27 4.27 -3.47 7.92
CA ARG A 27 4.23 -2.12 7.35
C ARG A 27 4.55 -2.14 5.86
N GLU A 28 5.64 -2.79 5.46
CA GLU A 28 6.01 -2.91 4.03
C GLU A 28 4.92 -3.64 3.22
N GLN A 29 4.28 -4.66 3.80
CA GLN A 29 3.17 -5.35 3.15
C GLN A 29 1.96 -4.43 2.94
N ILE A 30 1.62 -3.61 3.94
CA ILE A 30 0.54 -2.62 3.82
C ILE A 30 0.91 -1.56 2.78
N ASP A 31 2.15 -1.06 2.81
CA ASP A 31 2.63 -0.05 1.85
C ASP A 31 2.57 -0.58 0.42
N ARG A 32 2.97 -1.84 0.18
CA ARG A 32 2.79 -2.53 -1.11
C ARG A 32 1.33 -2.60 -1.53
N HIS A 33 0.43 -2.92 -0.60
CA HIS A 33 -1.00 -3.00 -0.89
C HIS A 33 -1.58 -1.61 -1.24
N ILE A 34 -1.19 -0.55 -0.52
CA ILE A 34 -1.58 0.82 -0.84
C ILE A 34 -1.13 1.17 -2.27
N ARG A 35 0.12 0.87 -2.65
CA ARG A 35 0.61 1.10 -4.02
C ARG A 35 -0.21 0.37 -5.07
N ALA A 36 -0.55 -0.90 -4.84
CA ALA A 36 -1.41 -1.67 -5.74
C ALA A 36 -2.83 -1.07 -5.86
N CYS A 37 -3.42 -0.59 -4.77
CA CYS A 37 -4.72 0.09 -4.80
C CYS A 37 -4.66 1.40 -5.60
N LEU A 38 -3.58 2.19 -5.46
CA LEU A 38 -3.38 3.42 -6.23
C LEU A 38 -3.19 3.11 -7.73
N ALA A 39 -2.40 2.07 -8.06
CA ALA A 39 -2.24 1.59 -9.42
C ALA A 39 -3.59 1.16 -10.02
N TYR A 40 -4.37 0.37 -9.28
CA TYR A 40 -5.73 -0.03 -9.69
C TYR A 40 -6.60 1.19 -10.01
N ALA A 41 -6.74 2.10 -9.03
CA ALA A 41 -7.60 3.27 -9.15
C ALA A 41 -7.25 4.11 -10.38
N ARG A 42 -5.95 4.26 -10.67
CA ARG A 42 -5.47 5.14 -11.74
C ARG A 42 -5.39 4.49 -13.11
N GLU A 43 -5.06 3.21 -13.17
CA GLU A 43 -4.75 2.52 -14.43
C GLU A 43 -5.86 1.60 -14.90
N PHE A 44 -6.72 1.10 -14.02
CA PHE A 44 -7.66 0.02 -14.33
C PHE A 44 -9.13 0.45 -14.26
N THR A 45 -9.44 1.68 -13.83
CA THR A 45 -10.80 2.21 -13.73
C THR A 45 -11.08 3.32 -14.76
N GLY A 46 -12.35 3.53 -15.13
CA GLY A 46 -12.74 4.48 -16.19
C GLY A 46 -14.25 4.70 -16.28
N PRO A 47 -14.73 5.94 -16.58
CA PRO A 47 -13.96 7.17 -16.76
C PRO A 47 -13.74 7.88 -15.40
N ARG A 48 -12.64 7.54 -14.71
CA ARG A 48 -12.09 8.18 -13.50
C ARG A 48 -13.09 8.45 -12.35
N PRO A 49 -13.60 7.41 -11.69
CA PRO A 49 -14.39 7.57 -10.46
C PRO A 49 -13.59 8.15 -9.28
N TYR A 50 -12.26 8.12 -9.34
CA TYR A 50 -11.37 8.57 -8.27
C TYR A 50 -10.56 9.79 -8.71
N THR A 51 -10.68 10.89 -7.98
CA THR A 51 -9.85 12.07 -8.21
C THR A 51 -8.49 11.88 -7.54
N LEU A 52 -7.47 12.62 -7.99
CA LEU A 52 -6.17 12.59 -7.31
C LEU A 52 -6.25 13.13 -5.88
N ALA A 53 -7.15 14.07 -5.62
CA ALA A 53 -7.38 14.63 -4.29
C ALA A 53 -7.97 13.58 -3.35
N SER A 54 -9.00 12.84 -3.78
CA SER A 54 -9.62 11.81 -2.95
C SER A 54 -8.65 10.64 -2.67
N LEU A 55 -7.82 10.28 -3.65
CA LEU A 55 -6.78 9.27 -3.44
C LEU A 55 -5.68 9.75 -2.49
N ALA A 56 -5.29 11.03 -2.59
CA ALA A 56 -4.29 11.64 -1.73
C ALA A 56 -4.77 11.68 -0.27
N GLU A 57 -5.99 12.16 -0.06
CA GLU A 57 -6.63 12.18 1.25
C GLU A 57 -6.75 10.78 1.86
N ALA A 58 -7.27 9.81 1.11
CA ALA A 58 -7.47 8.44 1.61
C ALA A 58 -6.15 7.70 1.91
N ALA A 59 -5.09 7.98 1.15
CA ALA A 59 -3.79 7.34 1.33
C ALA A 59 -2.85 8.10 2.29
N GLY A 60 -3.25 9.28 2.78
CA GLY A 60 -2.37 10.15 3.57
C GLY A 60 -1.15 10.66 2.79
N LEU A 61 -1.29 10.83 1.47
CA LEU A 61 -0.23 11.28 0.56
C LEU A 61 -0.54 12.67 0.01
N SER A 62 0.48 13.33 -0.53
CA SER A 62 0.25 14.49 -1.40
C SER A 62 -0.26 14.04 -2.77
N ILE A 63 -0.92 14.94 -3.52
CA ILE A 63 -1.31 14.69 -4.92
C ILE A 63 -0.10 14.29 -5.78
N SER A 64 1.07 14.91 -5.53
CA SER A 64 2.31 14.54 -6.19
C SER A 64 2.74 13.12 -5.82
N GLY A 65 2.68 12.79 -4.52
CA GLY A 65 2.95 11.44 -4.02
C GLY A 65 2.07 10.38 -4.67
N VAL A 66 0.77 10.62 -4.83
CA VAL A 66 -0.14 9.68 -5.52
C VAL A 66 0.27 9.40 -6.98
N ARG A 67 0.98 10.32 -7.65
CA ARG A 67 1.47 10.11 -9.02
C ARG A 67 2.72 9.24 -9.09
N THR A 68 3.54 9.26 -8.06
CA THR A 68 4.85 8.57 -8.03
C THR A 68 4.88 7.39 -7.08
N ALA A 69 3.83 7.18 -6.28
CA ALA A 69 3.81 6.18 -5.22
C ALA A 69 3.88 4.74 -5.73
N TYR A 70 3.37 4.44 -6.93
CA TYR A 70 3.36 3.09 -7.48
C TYR A 70 4.22 3.00 -8.75
N SER A 71 4.73 1.80 -8.99
CA SER A 71 5.66 1.45 -10.04
C SER A 71 4.99 0.57 -11.11
N PRO A 72 5.65 0.31 -12.26
CA PRO A 72 5.17 -0.66 -13.24
C PRO A 72 4.92 -2.05 -12.64
N ALA A 73 5.74 -2.48 -11.67
CA ALA A 73 5.56 -3.77 -11.00
C ALA A 73 4.23 -3.85 -10.21
N ASP A 74 3.79 -2.74 -9.62
CA ASP A 74 2.51 -2.68 -8.93
C ASP A 74 1.35 -2.79 -9.94
N CYS A 75 1.48 -2.19 -11.13
CA CYS A 75 0.52 -2.36 -12.23
C CYS A 75 0.46 -3.81 -12.71
N GLU A 76 1.60 -4.48 -12.87
CA GLU A 76 1.67 -5.90 -13.26
C GLU A 76 1.00 -6.80 -12.22
N ALA A 77 1.21 -6.53 -10.93
CA ALA A 77 0.56 -7.27 -9.85
C ALA A 77 -0.97 -7.13 -9.92
N VAL A 78 -1.48 -5.92 -10.14
CA VAL A 78 -2.92 -5.68 -10.33
C VAL A 78 -3.44 -6.36 -11.59
N ALA A 79 -2.70 -6.30 -12.71
CA ALA A 79 -3.09 -6.94 -13.96
C ALA A 79 -3.22 -8.45 -13.80
N ARG A 80 -2.26 -9.08 -13.12
CA ARG A 80 -2.29 -10.52 -12.79
C ARG A 80 -3.48 -10.87 -11.90
N ALA A 81 -3.75 -10.06 -10.88
CA ALA A 81 -4.87 -10.29 -9.95
C ALA A 81 -6.24 -10.13 -10.62
N LEU A 82 -6.39 -9.18 -11.54
CA LEU A 82 -7.64 -8.91 -12.25
C LEU A 82 -7.82 -9.74 -13.54
N GLY A 83 -6.79 -10.43 -14.00
CA GLY A 83 -6.81 -11.16 -15.27
C GLY A 83 -6.98 -10.27 -16.50
N ARG A 84 -6.61 -8.99 -16.42
CA ARG A 84 -6.72 -8.04 -17.54
C ARG A 84 -5.62 -6.98 -17.52
N ALA A 85 -5.32 -6.43 -18.68
CA ALA A 85 -4.36 -5.34 -18.82
C ALA A 85 -4.90 -4.01 -18.23
N PRO A 86 -4.00 -3.08 -17.86
CA PRO A 86 -4.35 -1.69 -17.59
C PRO A 86 -5.23 -1.11 -18.69
N ARG A 87 -6.18 -0.25 -18.30
CA ARG A 87 -7.00 0.51 -19.25
C ARG A 87 -6.28 1.71 -19.82
N ARG A 88 -5.14 2.14 -19.25
CA ARG A 88 -4.43 3.33 -19.71
C ARG A 88 -4.21 3.26 -21.23
N GLN A 89 -5.03 4.07 -21.90
CA GLN A 89 -4.82 4.63 -23.21
C GLN A 89 -3.51 5.43 -23.17
N ALA A 90 -2.74 5.35 -24.26
CA ALA A 90 -1.52 6.10 -24.50
C ALA A 90 -1.55 7.55 -23.99
#